data_AF-A0A537ZUG5-F1
#
_entry.id   AF-A0A537ZUG5-F1
#
_cell.length_a   1.000
_cell.length_b   1.000
_cell.length_c   1.000
_cell.angle_alpha   90.00
_cell.angle_beta   90.00
_cell.angle_gamma   90.00
#
_symmetry.space_group_name_H-M   'P 1'
#
loop_
_entity.id
_entity.type
_entity.pdbx_description
1 polymer ?
#
loop_
_entity_poly.entity_id
_entity_poly.type
_entity_poly.pdbx_seq_one_letter_code
_entity_poly.pdbx_strand_id
1 'polypeptide(L)'
;MNRKLLWAVFVIGLALVIAPFALSLPSKASAGERMLNSFEPIMQPNQVRTTAYFYNDVFVPLGQVTPMLSARNVAKFQAYMKGFAGTRADAAKLIPILAQALHMTQAQVQALMRAQLPAMAGMLQNLPAMQRDFGGLMGTMQQNVGIFSRVPAGLRHYQPLVKTMQANVDNFRQVGPLVTRIALHRAHPTPA
;
A
#
# COMPACT_ATOMS: atom_id res chain seq x y z
N MET A 1 20.71 -59.86 -39.20
CA MET A 1 20.14 -58.59 -38.68
C MET A 1 19.48 -57.83 -39.83
N ASN A 2 18.21 -57.45 -39.69
CA ASN A 2 17.41 -56.95 -40.82
C ASN A 2 17.84 -55.50 -41.16
N ARG A 3 18.45 -55.29 -42.34
CA ARG A 3 19.10 -54.03 -42.75
C ARG A 3 18.14 -52.82 -42.70
N LYS A 4 16.84 -53.06 -42.90
CA LYS A 4 15.77 -52.06 -42.76
C LYS A 4 15.56 -51.60 -41.31
N LEU A 5 15.71 -52.51 -40.34
CA LEU A 5 15.60 -52.20 -38.92
C LEU A 5 16.77 -51.32 -38.45
N LEU A 6 17.98 -51.58 -38.96
CA LEU A 6 19.16 -50.77 -38.67
C LEU A 6 19.03 -49.34 -39.21
N TRP A 7 18.51 -49.18 -40.44
CA TRP A 7 18.24 -47.85 -41.00
C TRP A 7 17.16 -47.09 -40.24
N ALA A 8 16.08 -47.75 -39.81
CA ALA A 8 15.05 -47.12 -39.00
C ALA A 8 15.60 -46.60 -37.66
N VAL A 9 16.40 -47.40 -36.96
CA VAL A 9 17.07 -47.00 -35.70
C VAL A 9 18.04 -45.84 -35.94
N PHE A 10 18.80 -45.86 -37.03
CA PHE A 10 19.72 -44.79 -37.38
C PHE A 10 19.00 -43.45 -37.62
N VAL A 11 17.89 -43.45 -38.36
CA VAL A 11 17.10 -42.24 -38.63
C VAL A 11 16.46 -41.70 -37.36
N ILE A 12 15.94 -42.56 -36.48
CA ILE A 12 15.39 -42.16 -35.18
C ILE A 12 16.48 -41.55 -34.29
N GLY A 13 17.66 -42.19 -34.24
CA GLY A 13 18.81 -41.66 -33.51
C GLY A 13 19.25 -40.29 -34.03
N LEU A 14 19.33 -40.13 -35.35
CA LEU A 14 19.67 -38.86 -35.99
C LEU A 14 18.61 -37.79 -35.69
N ALA A 15 17.33 -38.14 -35.76
CA ALA A 15 16.22 -37.24 -35.42
C ALA A 15 16.27 -36.79 -33.96
N LEU A 16 16.58 -37.68 -33.01
CA LEU A 16 16.73 -37.34 -31.59
C LEU A 16 17.90 -36.39 -31.31
N VAL A 17 18.97 -36.46 -32.11
CA VAL A 17 20.11 -35.54 -32.01
C VAL A 17 19.82 -34.19 -32.66
N ILE A 18 19.20 -34.17 -33.85
CA ILE A 18 18.97 -32.93 -34.61
C ILE A 18 17.77 -32.14 -34.06
N ALA A 19 16.71 -32.81 -33.62
CA ALA A 19 15.47 -32.16 -33.20
C ALA A 19 15.65 -31.11 -32.08
N PRO A 20 16.45 -31.34 -31.01
CA PRO A 20 16.68 -30.33 -29.98
C PRO A 20 17.32 -29.04 -30.50
N PHE A 21 18.21 -29.13 -31.51
CA PHE A 21 18.84 -27.97 -32.13
C PHE A 21 17.92 -27.29 -33.13
N ALA A 22 17.18 -28.07 -33.92
CA ALA A 22 16.16 -27.54 -34.83
C ALA A 22 15.07 -26.76 -34.07
N LEU A 23 14.66 -27.25 -32.88
CA LEU A 23 13.73 -26.59 -31.98
C LEU A 23 14.39 -25.52 -31.09
N SER A 24 15.69 -25.29 -31.25
CA SER A 24 16.47 -24.29 -30.51
C SER A 24 16.39 -24.41 -28.98
N LEU A 25 16.21 -25.63 -28.46
CA LEU A 25 16.05 -25.90 -27.01
C LEU A 25 17.22 -25.37 -26.15
N PRO A 26 18.51 -25.45 -26.57
CA PRO A 26 19.61 -24.88 -25.79
C PRO A 26 19.49 -23.37 -25.60
N SER A 27 19.08 -22.64 -26.65
CA SER A 27 18.87 -21.20 -26.57
C SER A 27 17.71 -20.85 -25.62
N LYS A 28 16.61 -21.60 -25.69
CA LYS A 28 15.44 -21.44 -24.81
C LYS A 28 15.80 -21.73 -23.35
N ALA A 29 16.63 -22.74 -23.08
CA ALA A 29 17.13 -23.03 -21.74
C ALA A 29 17.97 -21.87 -21.18
N SER A 30 18.88 -21.29 -21.99
CA SER A 30 19.67 -20.12 -21.57
C SER A 30 18.83 -18.86 -21.31
N ALA A 31 17.72 -18.69 -22.04
CA ALA A 31 16.79 -17.60 -21.81
C ALA A 31 15.98 -17.82 -20.52
N GLY A 32 15.54 -19.06 -20.27
CA GLY A 32 14.89 -19.45 -19.01
C GLY A 32 15.78 -19.24 -17.79
N GLU A 33 17.06 -19.59 -17.88
CA GLU A 33 18.06 -19.34 -16.83
C GLU A 33 18.19 -17.85 -16.51
N ARG A 34 18.35 -16.99 -17.53
CA ARG A 34 18.41 -15.53 -17.35
C ARG A 34 17.15 -14.95 -16.71
N MET A 35 15.99 -15.47 -17.12
CA MET A 35 14.70 -15.09 -16.52
C MET A 35 14.69 -15.44 -15.03
N LEU A 36 15.04 -16.68 -14.66
CA LEU A 36 15.08 -17.12 -13.26
C LEU A 36 16.07 -16.30 -12.42
N ASN A 37 17.26 -16.02 -12.93
CA ASN A 37 18.26 -15.16 -12.25
C ASN A 37 17.72 -13.75 -12.01
N SER A 38 16.91 -13.23 -12.93
CA SER A 38 16.27 -11.91 -12.78
C SER A 38 15.15 -11.92 -11.72
N PHE A 39 14.50 -13.07 -11.51
CA PHE A 39 13.48 -13.25 -10.48
C PHE A 39 14.05 -13.58 -9.10
N GLU A 40 15.27 -14.13 -9.03
CA GLU A 40 15.96 -14.50 -7.80
C GLU A 40 15.88 -13.41 -6.72
N PRO A 41 16.26 -12.13 -6.97
CA PRO A 41 16.29 -11.12 -5.91
C PRO A 41 14.93 -10.87 -5.28
N ILE A 42 13.82 -10.96 -6.04
CA ILE A 42 12.47 -10.70 -5.52
C ILE A 42 11.78 -11.96 -4.96
N MET A 43 12.25 -13.15 -5.33
CA MET A 43 11.74 -14.43 -4.82
C MET A 43 12.52 -14.95 -3.60
N GLN A 44 13.49 -14.18 -3.08
CA GLN A 44 14.19 -14.57 -1.86
C GLN A 44 13.22 -14.66 -0.66
N PRO A 45 13.42 -15.61 0.27
CA PRO A 45 12.58 -15.77 1.45
C PRO A 45 12.35 -14.47 2.23
N ASN A 46 13.41 -13.67 2.38
CA ASN A 46 13.31 -12.40 3.10
C ASN A 46 12.42 -11.40 2.35
N GLN A 47 12.50 -11.32 1.02
CA GLN A 47 11.68 -10.37 0.26
C GLN A 47 10.21 -10.79 0.20
N VAL A 48 9.94 -12.08 0.05
CA VAL A 48 8.56 -12.59 0.11
C VAL A 48 7.96 -12.38 1.49
N ARG A 49 8.73 -12.60 2.57
CA ARG A 49 8.28 -12.30 3.95
C ARG A 49 8.00 -10.81 4.15
N THR A 50 8.87 -9.93 3.66
CA THR A 50 8.64 -8.48 3.72
C THR A 50 7.37 -8.08 2.95
N THR A 51 7.18 -8.62 1.75
CA THR A 51 5.99 -8.37 0.93
C THR A 51 4.72 -8.87 1.63
N ALA A 52 4.78 -10.09 2.19
CA ALA A 52 3.73 -10.70 2.98
C ALA A 52 3.35 -9.85 4.20
N TYR A 53 4.36 -9.37 4.92
CA TYR A 53 4.20 -8.51 6.09
C TYR A 53 3.51 -7.20 5.72
N PHE A 54 4.01 -6.47 4.71
CA PHE A 54 3.36 -5.24 4.28
C PHE A 54 1.91 -5.47 3.84
N TYR A 55 1.64 -6.55 3.12
CA TYR A 55 0.28 -6.87 2.71
C TYR A 55 -0.63 -7.21 3.91
N ASN A 56 -0.25 -8.18 4.73
CA ASN A 56 -1.09 -8.74 5.79
C ASN A 56 -1.18 -7.86 7.04
N ASP A 57 -0.07 -7.24 7.45
CA ASP A 57 0.06 -6.56 8.73
C ASP A 57 -0.01 -5.03 8.61
N VAL A 58 0.19 -4.48 7.41
CA VAL A 58 0.10 -3.04 7.17
C VAL A 58 -1.12 -2.70 6.31
N PHE A 59 -1.20 -3.22 5.08
CA PHE A 59 -2.24 -2.80 4.14
C PHE A 59 -3.62 -3.38 4.42
N VAL A 60 -3.72 -4.66 4.83
CA VAL A 60 -5.03 -5.25 5.20
C VAL A 60 -5.69 -4.52 6.37
N PRO A 61 -5.00 -4.24 7.50
CA PRO A 61 -5.54 -3.43 8.59
C PRO A 61 -5.89 -2.00 8.14
N LEU A 62 -5.05 -1.36 7.33
CA LEU A 62 -5.37 -0.04 6.76
C LEU A 62 -6.63 -0.09 5.86
N GLY A 63 -6.87 -1.21 5.18
CA GLY A 63 -8.12 -1.43 4.45
C GLY A 63 -9.35 -1.32 5.35
N GLN A 64 -9.25 -1.77 6.61
CA GLN A 64 -10.37 -1.75 7.57
C GLN A 64 -10.72 -0.35 8.06
N VAL A 65 -9.79 0.63 7.99
CA VAL A 65 -10.09 2.03 8.35
C VAL A 65 -10.75 2.81 7.20
N THR A 66 -10.76 2.26 5.99
CA THR A 66 -11.38 2.87 4.80
C THR A 66 -12.82 3.35 5.01
N PRO A 67 -13.73 2.58 5.65
CA PRO A 67 -15.11 3.03 5.87
C PRO A 67 -15.18 4.27 6.77
N MET A 68 -14.21 4.44 7.66
CA MET A 68 -14.09 5.64 8.50
C MET A 68 -13.71 6.86 7.65
N LEU A 69 -12.83 6.69 6.66
CA LEU A 69 -12.41 7.69 5.68
C LEU A 69 -13.34 7.73 4.44
N SER A 70 -14.65 7.71 4.68
CA SER A 70 -15.65 7.72 3.61
C SER A 70 -16.21 9.12 3.34
N ALA A 71 -16.72 9.32 2.12
CA ALA A 71 -17.41 10.56 1.74
C ALA A 71 -18.58 10.88 2.69
N ARG A 72 -19.29 9.86 3.16
CA ARG A 72 -20.38 10.00 4.14
C ARG A 72 -19.88 10.60 5.46
N ASN A 73 -18.78 10.08 5.99
CA ASN A 73 -18.24 10.56 7.26
C ASN A 73 -17.63 11.95 7.10
N VAL A 74 -16.92 12.23 6.00
CA VAL A 74 -16.41 13.56 5.70
C VAL A 74 -17.55 14.59 5.64
N ALA A 75 -18.65 14.27 4.94
CA ALA A 75 -19.83 15.13 4.91
C ALA A 75 -20.43 15.38 6.31
N LYS A 76 -20.48 14.33 7.15
CA LYS A 76 -20.93 14.43 8.55
C LYS A 76 -20.04 15.37 9.37
N PHE A 77 -18.72 15.27 9.25
CA PHE A 77 -17.79 16.16 9.94
C PHE A 77 -17.87 17.61 9.43
N GLN A 78 -18.07 17.81 8.13
CA GLN A 78 -18.31 19.15 7.57
C GLN A 78 -19.59 19.78 8.13
N ALA A 79 -20.65 18.99 8.30
CA ALA A 79 -21.89 19.47 8.92
C ALA A 79 -21.66 19.89 10.38
N TYR A 80 -20.88 19.12 11.16
CA TYR A 80 -20.49 19.52 12.52
C TYR A 80 -19.73 20.84 12.52
N MET A 81 -18.76 21.02 11.61
CA MET A 81 -18.00 22.26 11.52
C MET A 81 -18.86 23.47 11.16
N LYS A 82 -19.83 23.30 10.26
CA LYS A 82 -20.80 24.36 9.95
C LYS A 82 -21.63 24.74 11.19
N GLY A 83 -22.07 23.75 11.97
CA GLY A 83 -22.75 23.99 13.25
C GLY A 83 -21.89 24.80 14.23
N PHE A 84 -20.64 24.38 14.45
CA PHE A 84 -19.68 25.09 15.31
C PHE A 84 -19.38 26.51 14.83
N ALA A 85 -19.29 26.74 13.52
CA ALA A 85 -19.13 28.08 12.97
C ALA A 85 -20.33 28.99 13.29
N GLY A 86 -21.55 28.45 13.21
CA GLY A 86 -22.77 29.12 13.66
C GLY A 86 -22.73 29.45 15.16
N THR A 87 -22.38 28.47 16.00
CA THR A 87 -22.26 28.68 17.46
C THR A 87 -21.23 29.75 17.79
N ARG A 88 -20.11 29.85 17.07
CA ARG A 88 -19.15 30.94 17.26
C ARG A 88 -19.76 32.30 16.91
N ALA A 89 -20.47 32.39 15.79
CA ALA A 89 -21.11 33.64 15.38
C ALA A 89 -22.11 34.12 16.45
N ASP A 90 -22.82 33.21 17.10
CA ASP A 90 -23.70 33.54 18.23
C ASP A 90 -22.94 33.84 19.52
N ALA A 91 -21.87 33.10 19.82
CA ALA A 91 -21.01 33.36 20.97
C ALA A 91 -20.38 34.75 20.92
N ALA A 92 -20.03 35.25 19.73
CA ALA A 92 -19.53 36.61 19.54
C ALA A 92 -20.56 37.68 19.95
N LYS A 93 -21.87 37.38 19.87
CA LYS A 93 -22.96 38.26 20.30
C LYS A 93 -23.24 38.17 21.79
N LEU A 94 -22.81 37.10 22.48
CA LEU A 94 -23.07 36.93 23.90
C LEU A 94 -22.38 38.01 24.75
N ILE A 95 -21.15 38.41 24.40
CA ILE A 95 -20.44 39.46 25.14
C ILE A 95 -21.22 40.79 25.15
N PRO A 96 -21.66 41.35 24.00
CA PRO A 96 -22.45 42.58 24.01
C PRO A 96 -23.82 42.41 24.70
N ILE A 97 -24.48 41.26 24.54
CA ILE A 97 -25.76 40.99 25.23
C ILE A 97 -25.58 40.95 26.75
N LEU A 98 -24.55 40.25 27.23
CA LEU A 98 -24.23 40.16 28.66
C LEU A 98 -23.81 41.52 29.22
N ALA A 99 -23.05 42.30 28.45
CA ALA A 99 -22.67 43.66 28.82
C ALA A 99 -23.92 44.54 29.03
N GLN A 100 -24.88 44.51 28.10
CA GLN A 100 -26.15 45.22 28.23
C GLN A 100 -26.98 44.72 29.43
N ALA A 101 -27.13 43.40 29.58
CA ALA A 101 -27.97 42.82 30.64
C ALA A 101 -27.42 43.03 32.05
N LEU A 102 -26.10 43.07 32.22
CA LEU A 102 -25.44 43.27 33.51
C LEU A 102 -25.11 44.75 33.79
N HIS A 103 -25.48 45.66 32.88
CA HIS A 103 -25.07 47.07 32.91
C HIS A 103 -23.54 47.26 33.04
N MET A 104 -22.77 46.34 32.46
CA MET A 104 -21.30 46.36 32.44
C MET A 104 -20.79 46.78 31.06
N THR A 105 -19.56 47.29 31.00
CA THR A 105 -18.87 47.47 29.71
C THR A 105 -18.40 46.14 29.14
N GLN A 106 -18.25 46.04 27.81
CA GLN A 106 -17.70 44.83 27.17
C GLN A 106 -16.30 44.48 27.70
N ALA A 107 -15.47 45.49 28.00
CA ALA A 107 -14.14 45.30 28.55
C ALA A 107 -14.19 44.66 29.96
N GLN A 108 -15.14 45.08 30.81
CA GLN A 108 -15.34 44.48 32.13
C GLN A 108 -15.86 43.05 32.03
N VAL A 109 -16.79 42.75 31.12
CA VAL A 109 -17.26 41.37 30.89
C VAL A 109 -16.12 40.48 30.39
N GLN A 110 -15.28 40.96 29.47
CA GLN A 110 -14.10 40.22 29.01
C GLN A 110 -13.08 40.00 30.12
N ALA A 111 -12.84 40.99 30.98
CA ALA A 111 -11.96 40.85 32.15
C ALA A 111 -12.52 39.82 33.14
N LEU A 112 -13.82 39.87 33.42
CA LEU A 112 -14.53 38.91 34.26
C LEU A 112 -14.41 37.49 33.70
N MET A 113 -14.63 37.31 32.39
CA MET A 113 -14.47 36.01 31.73
C MET A 113 -13.04 35.49 31.82
N ARG A 114 -12.02 36.35 31.67
CA ARG A 114 -10.62 35.91 31.83
C ARG A 114 -10.29 35.51 33.26
N ALA A 115 -10.85 36.22 34.26
CA ALA A 115 -10.62 35.93 35.66
C ALA A 115 -11.38 34.69 36.17
N GLN A 116 -12.66 34.54 35.78
CA GLN A 116 -13.53 33.48 36.30
C GLN A 116 -13.65 32.27 35.36
N LEU A 117 -13.43 32.45 34.05
CA LEU A 117 -13.58 31.40 33.02
C LEU A 117 -12.35 31.34 32.07
N PRO A 118 -11.12 31.19 32.61
CA PRO A 118 -9.89 31.27 31.80
C PRO A 118 -9.83 30.24 30.67
N ALA A 119 -10.35 29.02 30.88
CA ALA A 119 -10.41 27.98 29.84
C ALA A 119 -11.31 28.39 28.66
N MET A 120 -12.46 29.01 28.95
CA MET A 120 -13.38 29.49 27.91
C MET A 120 -12.76 30.64 27.12
N ALA A 121 -12.08 31.57 27.81
CA ALA A 121 -11.38 32.68 27.16
C ALA A 121 -10.26 32.16 26.23
N GLY A 122 -9.47 31.17 26.68
CA GLY A 122 -8.45 30.53 25.85
C GLY A 122 -9.04 29.77 24.65
N MET A 123 -10.15 29.06 24.85
CA MET A 123 -10.85 28.36 23.76
C MET A 123 -11.32 29.33 22.68
N LEU A 124 -11.98 30.43 23.05
CA LEU A 124 -12.50 31.44 22.11
C LEU A 124 -11.37 32.11 21.31
N GLN A 125 -10.20 32.32 21.93
CA GLN A 125 -9.03 32.88 21.25
C GLN A 125 -8.44 31.91 20.23
N ASN A 126 -8.40 30.61 20.53
CA ASN A 126 -7.82 29.59 19.64
C ASN A 126 -8.81 29.06 18.58
N LEU A 127 -10.11 29.29 18.75
CA LEU A 127 -11.17 28.75 17.90
C LEU A 127 -11.04 29.10 16.39
N PRO A 128 -10.58 30.30 15.99
CA PRO A 128 -10.34 30.61 14.57
C PRO A 128 -9.22 29.78 13.96
N ALA A 129 -8.11 29.57 14.68
CA ALA A 129 -7.01 28.73 14.22
C ALA A 129 -7.47 27.27 14.07
N MET A 130 -8.12 26.74 15.11
CA MET A 130 -8.70 25.39 15.11
C MET A 130 -9.59 25.14 13.89
N GLN A 131 -10.50 26.05 13.56
CA GLN A 131 -11.37 25.87 12.39
C GLN A 131 -10.63 25.87 11.05
N ARG A 132 -9.56 26.66 10.91
CA ARG A 132 -8.73 26.62 9.71
C ARG A 132 -8.01 25.27 9.60
N ASP A 133 -7.43 24.80 10.70
CA ASP A 133 -6.67 23.55 10.72
C ASP A 133 -7.57 22.34 10.44
N PHE A 134 -8.73 22.25 11.10
CA PHE A 134 -9.72 21.22 10.83
C PHE A 134 -10.31 21.32 9.43
N GLY A 135 -10.55 22.53 8.92
CA GLY A 135 -10.98 22.75 7.55
C GLY A 135 -9.97 22.21 6.53
N GLY A 136 -8.68 22.47 6.74
CA GLY A 136 -7.59 21.93 5.93
C GLY A 136 -7.54 20.41 5.98
N LEU A 137 -7.59 19.81 7.17
CA LEU A 137 -7.61 18.36 7.35
C LEU A 137 -8.81 17.71 6.61
N MET A 138 -10.01 18.27 6.75
CA MET A 138 -11.20 17.79 6.05
C MET A 138 -11.08 17.94 4.54
N GLY A 139 -10.46 19.01 4.06
CA GLY A 139 -10.15 19.20 2.64
C GLY A 139 -9.25 18.08 2.10
N THR A 140 -8.15 17.78 2.80
CA THR A 140 -7.26 16.67 2.45
C THR A 140 -7.99 15.32 2.48
N MET A 141 -8.81 15.07 3.49
CA MET A 141 -9.61 13.84 3.55
C MET A 141 -10.57 13.74 2.36
N GLN A 142 -11.27 14.83 2.03
CA GLN A 142 -12.19 14.88 0.90
C GLN A 142 -11.51 14.63 -0.44
N GLN A 143 -10.29 15.11 -0.63
CA GLN A 143 -9.50 14.83 -1.85
C GLN A 143 -9.12 13.35 -1.96
N ASN A 144 -8.94 12.65 -0.84
CA ASN A 144 -8.43 11.29 -0.81
C ASN A 144 -9.51 10.21 -0.64
N VAL A 145 -10.77 10.54 -0.26
CA VAL A 145 -11.82 9.52 -0.02
C VAL A 145 -12.05 8.59 -1.22
N GLY A 146 -11.90 9.10 -2.44
CA GLY A 146 -12.02 8.28 -3.65
C GLY A 146 -10.91 7.24 -3.77
N ILE A 147 -9.68 7.57 -3.34
CA ILE A 147 -8.55 6.64 -3.31
C ILE A 147 -8.82 5.58 -2.23
N PHE A 148 -9.15 6.02 -1.01
CA PHE A 148 -9.44 5.12 0.10
C PHE A 148 -10.53 4.11 -0.25
N SER A 149 -11.63 4.53 -0.91
CA SER A 149 -12.71 3.61 -1.30
C SER A 149 -12.29 2.43 -2.19
N ARG A 150 -11.15 2.55 -2.89
CA ARG A 150 -10.62 1.51 -3.78
C ARG A 150 -9.71 0.52 -3.05
N VAL A 151 -9.19 0.87 -1.88
CA VAL A 151 -8.23 0.05 -1.12
C VAL A 151 -8.77 -1.37 -0.86
N PRO A 152 -10.02 -1.58 -0.40
CA PRO A 152 -10.52 -2.94 -0.16
C PRO A 152 -10.62 -3.81 -1.42
N ALA A 153 -10.87 -3.20 -2.59
CA ALA A 153 -10.88 -3.93 -3.86
C ALA A 153 -9.45 -4.27 -4.31
N GLY A 154 -8.51 -3.35 -4.17
CA GLY A 154 -7.09 -3.58 -4.45
C GLY A 154 -6.50 -4.70 -3.58
N LEU A 155 -6.78 -4.68 -2.28
CA LEU A 155 -6.36 -5.74 -1.36
C LEU A 155 -6.85 -7.11 -1.84
N ARG A 156 -8.16 -7.26 -2.10
CA ARG A 156 -8.73 -8.51 -2.62
C ARG A 156 -8.07 -8.96 -3.93
N HIS A 157 -7.67 -8.03 -4.79
CA HIS A 157 -6.98 -8.34 -6.04
C HIS A 157 -5.56 -8.90 -5.81
N TYR A 158 -4.80 -8.33 -4.86
CA TYR A 158 -3.41 -8.75 -4.60
C TYR A 158 -3.28 -9.95 -3.64
N GLN A 159 -4.32 -10.26 -2.87
CA GLN A 159 -4.32 -11.39 -1.93
C GLN A 159 -3.84 -12.72 -2.55
N PRO A 160 -4.34 -13.14 -3.73
CA PRO A 160 -3.95 -14.43 -4.31
C PRO A 160 -2.48 -14.44 -4.73
N LEU A 161 -1.95 -13.29 -5.19
CA LEU A 161 -0.54 -13.15 -5.57
C LEU A 161 0.36 -13.35 -4.35
N VAL A 162 0.08 -12.63 -3.27
CA VAL A 162 0.84 -12.71 -2.02
C VAL A 162 0.79 -14.13 -1.45
N LYS A 163 -0.39 -14.78 -1.46
CA LYS A 163 -0.55 -16.18 -1.04
C LYS A 163 0.28 -17.13 -1.90
N THR A 164 0.31 -16.93 -3.22
CA THR A 164 1.08 -17.75 -4.16
C THR A 164 2.57 -17.59 -3.94
N MET A 165 3.06 -16.36 -3.72
CA MET A 165 4.47 -16.11 -3.42
C MET A 165 4.88 -16.81 -2.12
N GLN A 166 4.08 -16.68 -1.05
CA GLN A 166 4.34 -17.35 0.23
C GLN A 166 4.36 -18.87 0.10
N ALA A 167 3.41 -19.45 -0.64
CA ALA A 167 3.35 -20.90 -0.82
C ALA A 167 4.52 -21.47 -1.63
N ASN A 168 5.11 -20.67 -2.53
CA ASN A 168 6.18 -21.11 -3.44
C ASN A 168 7.58 -20.69 -3.01
N VAL A 169 7.72 -19.86 -1.97
CA VAL A 169 9.02 -19.32 -1.57
C VAL A 169 10.02 -20.42 -1.18
N ASP A 170 9.53 -21.50 -0.58
CA ASP A 170 10.36 -22.66 -0.23
C ASP A 170 10.73 -23.50 -1.46
N ASN A 171 9.95 -23.46 -2.54
CA ASN A 171 10.32 -24.08 -3.80
C ASN A 171 11.54 -23.35 -4.41
N PHE A 172 11.56 -22.02 -4.40
CA PHE A 172 12.71 -21.24 -4.87
C PHE A 172 13.99 -21.53 -4.08
N ARG A 173 13.87 -21.77 -2.77
CA ARG A 173 15.00 -22.18 -1.92
C ARG A 173 15.65 -23.48 -2.41
N GLN A 174 14.88 -24.42 -2.95
CA GLN A 174 15.39 -25.70 -3.45
C GLN A 174 16.09 -25.57 -4.82
N VAL A 175 15.70 -24.58 -5.65
CA VAL A 175 16.28 -24.39 -7.00
C VAL A 175 17.52 -23.49 -7.01
N GLY A 176 17.65 -22.57 -6.04
CA GLY A 176 18.81 -21.65 -5.95
C GLY A 176 20.18 -22.34 -6.08
N PRO A 177 20.46 -23.43 -5.34
CA PRO A 177 21.74 -24.15 -5.43
C PRO A 177 22.03 -24.77 -6.82
N LEU A 178 21.00 -25.10 -7.60
CA LEU A 178 21.15 -25.70 -8.93
C LEU A 178 21.51 -24.63 -9.97
N VAL A 179 20.89 -23.46 -9.89
CA VAL A 179 21.13 -22.32 -10.78
C VAL A 179 22.53 -21.75 -10.58
N THR A 180 22.98 -21.59 -9.34
CA THR A 180 24.33 -21.10 -9.03
C THR A 180 25.42 -22.06 -9.52
N ARG A 181 25.20 -23.39 -9.44
CA ARG A 181 26.16 -24.38 -9.93
C ARG A 181 26.30 -24.37 -11.46
N ILE A 182 25.21 -24.15 -12.19
CA ILE A 182 25.23 -24.06 -13.66
C ILE A 182 25.98 -22.79 -14.12
N ALA A 183 25.77 -21.66 -13.43
CA ALA A 183 26.47 -20.40 -13.72
C ALA A 183 27.98 -20.50 -13.46
N LEU A 184 28.39 -21.14 -12.36
CA LEU A 184 29.81 -21.35 -12.03
C LEU A 184 30.53 -22.29 -13.01
N HIS A 185 29.83 -23.30 -13.55
CA HIS A 185 30.42 -24.23 -14.55
C HIS A 185 30.66 -23.57 -15.92
N ARG A 186 29.94 -22.50 -16.29
CA ARG A 186 30.22 -21.74 -17.52
C ARG A 186 31.33 -20.69 -17.36
N ALA A 187 31.62 -20.22 -16.14
CA ALA A 187 32.65 -19.21 -15.90
C ALA A 187 34.08 -19.76 -15.94
N HIS A 188 34.24 -21.08 -15.77
CA HIS A 188 35.52 -21.77 -15.89
C HIS A 188 35.36 -23.04 -16.74
N PRO A 189 35.49 -22.96 -18.08
CA PRO A 189 35.74 -24.16 -18.86
C PRO A 189 37.09 -24.72 -18.40
N THR A 190 37.08 -25.88 -17.76
CA THR A 190 38.31 -26.65 -17.54
C THR A 190 39.00 -26.84 -18.89
N PRO A 191 40.25 -26.38 -19.07
CA PRO A 191 41.01 -26.72 -20.26
C PRO A 191 41.17 -28.24 -20.31
N ALA A 192 40.92 -28.81 -21.50
CA ALA A 192 41.18 -30.20 -21.80
C ALA A 192 42.69 -30.51 -21.75
#